data_AF-A0A2D7XBX5-F1
#
_entry.id   AF-A0A2D7XBX5-F1
#
_cell.length_a   1.000
_cell.length_b   1.000
_cell.length_c   1.000
_cell.angle_alpha   90.00
_cell.angle_beta   90.00
_cell.angle_gamma   90.00
#
_symmetry.space_group_name_H-M   'P 1'
#
loop_
_entity.id
_entity.type
_entity.pdbx_description
1 polymer ?
#
loop_
_entity_poly.entity_id
_entity_poly.type
_entity_poly.pdbx_seq_one_letter_code
_entity_poly.pdbx_strand_id
1 'polypeptide(L)' 'MTHWNYRIMRRKGYYGDGEDHYGIYEVYYADDGSVDGWTDRPMEPNGQTLDEIEGDMIYMKMAFDHPVLDYETGKDVNS' A
#
# COMPACT_ATOMS: atom_id res chain seq x y z
N MET A 1 -19.01 -0.25 -5.19
CA MET A 1 -18.45 -1.19 -4.18
C MET A 1 -17.07 -0.65 -3.89
N THR A 2 -16.64 -0.53 -2.63
CA THR A 2 -15.28 -0.05 -2.36
C THR A 2 -14.29 -1.12 -2.82
N HIS A 3 -13.66 -0.87 -3.97
CA HIS A 3 -12.59 -1.71 -4.49
C HIS A 3 -11.30 -1.30 -3.77
N TRP A 4 -10.49 -2.27 -3.38
CA TRP A 4 -9.20 -2.02 -2.76
C TRP A 4 -8.17 -3.00 -3.27
N ASN A 5 -6.89 -2.62 -3.23
CA ASN A 5 -5.76 -3.52 -3.42
C ASN A 5 -4.55 -3.06 -2.60
N TYR A 6 -3.57 -3.94 -2.45
CA TYR A 6 -2.28 -3.57 -1.88
C TYR A 6 -1.47 -2.75 -2.88
N ARG A 7 -0.93 -1.62 -2.44
CA ARG A 7 -0.02 -0.78 -3.23
C ARG A 7 1.23 -0.45 -2.45
N ILE A 8 2.36 -0.39 -3.15
CA ILE A 8 3.57 0.23 -2.59
C ILE A 8 3.38 1.75 -2.63
N MET A 9 3.53 2.41 -1.49
CA MET A 9 3.54 3.86 -1.40
C MET A 9 4.87 4.37 -0.86
N ARG A 10 5.36 5.46 -1.44
CA ARG A 10 6.54 6.22 -1.02
C ARG A 10 6.12 7.35 -0.08
N ARG A 11 6.67 7.38 1.13
CA ARG A 11 6.43 8.41 2.16
C ARG A 11 7.75 9.06 2.58
N LYS A 12 7.85 10.37 2.42
CA LYS A 12 9.08 11.13 2.72
C LYS A 12 9.19 11.44 4.20
N GLY A 13 10.36 11.20 4.78
CA GLY A 13 10.68 11.58 6.16
C GLY A 13 9.78 10.95 7.21
N TYR A 14 9.17 9.79 6.93
CA TYR A 14 8.23 9.13 7.83
C TYR A 14 8.83 8.86 9.22
N TYR A 15 10.11 8.51 9.28
CA TYR A 15 10.84 8.29 10.54
C TYR A 15 11.69 9.50 10.98
N GLY A 16 11.47 10.68 10.39
CA GLY A 16 12.22 11.90 10.71
C GLY A 16 13.68 11.90 10.27
N ASP A 17 14.08 10.95 9.42
CA ASP A 17 15.44 10.81 8.87
C ASP A 17 15.64 11.59 7.56
N GLY A 18 14.56 12.14 6.99
CA GLY A 18 14.58 12.85 5.71
C GLY A 18 14.67 11.95 4.49
N GLU A 19 14.61 10.62 4.67
CA GLU A 19 14.73 9.63 3.60
C GLU A 19 13.36 9.22 3.05
N ASP A 20 13.37 8.63 1.85
CA ASP A 20 12.19 8.02 1.26
C ASP A 20 11.94 6.64 1.89
N HIS A 21 10.74 6.44 2.45
CA HIS A 21 10.30 5.15 2.99
C HIS A 21 9.23 4.53 2.11
N TYR A 22 9.35 3.24 1.84
CA TYR A 22 8.40 2.48 1.03
C TYR A 22 7.67 1.48 1.92
N GLY A 23 6.35 1.48 1.85
CA GLY A 23 5.49 0.55 2.58
C GLY A 23 4.37 0.03 1.70
N ILE A 24 3.81 -1.11 2.08
CA ILE A 24 2.62 -1.67 1.43
C ILE A 24 1.40 -1.17 2.20
N TYR A 25 0.44 -0.59 1.51
CA TYR A 25 -0.79 -0.02 2.09
C TYR A 25 -2.00 -0.64 1.41
N GLU A 26 -3.11 -0.75 2.14
CA GLU A 26 -4.41 -0.97 1.51
C GLU A 26 -4.87 0.35 0.91
N VAL A 27 -5.02 0.40 -0.41
CA VAL A 27 -5.50 1.58 -1.13
C VAL A 27 -6.90 1.31 -1.61
N TYR A 28 -7.81 2.21 -1.25
CA TYR A 28 -9.23 2.18 -1.56
C TYR A 28 -9.50 3.10 -2.73
N TYR A 29 -10.39 2.67 -3.63
CA TYR A 29 -10.74 3.41 -4.84
C TYR A 29 -12.24 3.70 -4.88
N ALA A 30 -12.58 4.88 -5.39
CA ALA A 30 -13.93 5.25 -5.75
C ALA A 30 -14.41 4.46 -6.97
N ASP A 31 -15.71 4.51 -7.26
CA ASP A 31 -16.31 3.78 -8.39
C ASP A 31 -15.77 4.26 -9.77
N ASP A 32 -15.17 5.46 -9.85
CA ASP A 32 -14.50 5.97 -11.05
C ASP A 32 -13.03 5.53 -11.19
N GLY A 33 -12.53 4.73 -10.24
CA GLY A 33 -11.16 4.23 -10.20
C GLY A 33 -10.14 5.20 -9.61
N SER A 34 -10.54 6.40 -9.18
CA SER A 34 -9.66 7.32 -8.45
C SER A 34 -9.39 6.82 -7.03
N VAL A 35 -8.22 7.18 -6.49
CA VAL A 35 -7.87 6.83 -5.10
C VAL A 35 -8.74 7.64 -4.14
N ASP A 36 -9.47 6.94 -3.27
CA ASP A 36 -10.39 7.50 -2.26
C ASP A 36 -9.77 7.51 -0.85
N GLY A 37 -8.76 6.65 -0.60
CA GLY A 37 -8.01 6.66 0.65
C GLY A 37 -7.06 5.48 0.78
N TRP A 38 -6.33 5.42 1.90
CA TRP A 38 -5.45 4.32 2.24
C TRP A 38 -5.25 4.19 3.75
N THR A 39 -4.67 3.08 4.20
CA THR A 39 -4.31 2.90 5.62
C THR A 39 -3.24 3.90 6.07
N ASP A 40 -3.32 4.37 7.31
CA ASP A 40 -2.34 5.37 7.82
C ASP A 40 -0.92 4.78 8.01
N ARG A 41 -0.84 3.47 8.26
CA ARG A 41 0.41 2.73 8.46
C ARG A 41 0.57 1.64 7.40
N PRO A 42 1.83 1.28 7.04
CA PRO A 42 2.10 0.10 6.24
C PRO A 42 1.49 -1.14 6.89
N MET A 43 1.00 -2.04 6.05
CA MET A 43 0.45 -3.32 6.45
C MET A 43 1.57 -4.33 6.67
N GLU A 44 1.34 -5.24 7.62
CA GLU A 44 2.21 -6.37 7.93
C GLU A 44 1.38 -7.66 7.79
N PRO A 45 1.95 -8.77 7.29
CA PRO A 45 1.26 -10.06 7.25
C PRO A 45 0.78 -10.47 8.66
N ASN A 46 -0.47 -10.91 8.79
CA ASN A 46 -1.05 -11.20 10.09
C ASN A 46 -2.03 -12.38 10.04
N GLY A 47 -1.97 -13.26 11.04
CA GLY A 47 -2.83 -14.45 11.09
C GLY A 47 -2.75 -15.17 12.42
N GLN A 48 -3.68 -16.08 12.66
CA GLN A 48 -3.69 -17.00 13.81
C GLN A 48 -2.87 -18.27 13.51
N THR A 49 -2.55 -18.51 12.24
CA THR A 49 -1.78 -19.65 11.75
C THR A 49 -0.64 -19.21 10.83
N LEU A 50 0.35 -20.08 10.63
CA LEU A 50 1.45 -19.82 9.70
C LEU A 50 0.97 -19.73 8.24
N ASP A 51 -0.01 -20.55 7.86
CA ASP A 51 -0.58 -20.55 6.51
C ASP A 51 -1.29 -19.24 6.18
N GLU A 52 -1.96 -18.61 7.15
CA GLU A 52 -2.58 -17.28 6.98
C GLU A 52 -1.51 -16.20 6.77
N ILE A 53 -0.43 -16.23 7.55
CA ILE A 53 0.69 -15.29 7.40
C ILE A 53 1.35 -15.45 6.01
N GLU A 54 1.57 -16.69 5.56
CA GLU A 54 2.10 -16.96 4.22
C GLU A 54 1.13 -16.49 3.12
N GLY A 55 -0.17 -16.71 3.31
CA GLY A 55 -1.22 -16.22 2.43
C GLY A 55 -1.18 -14.69 2.28
N ASP A 56 -1.11 -13.96 3.39
CA ASP A 56 -0.99 -12.50 3.39
C ASP A 56 0.27 -12.04 2.64
N MET A 57 1.41 -12.69 2.85
CA MET A 57 2.64 -12.36 2.12
C MET A 57 2.47 -12.51 0.60
N ILE A 58 1.75 -13.53 0.14
CA ILE A 58 1.47 -13.76 -1.28
C ILE A 58 0.61 -12.62 -1.83
N TYR A 59 -0.44 -12.21 -1.13
CA TYR A 59 -1.30 -11.11 -1.56
C TYR A 59 -0.58 -9.75 -1.54
N MET A 60 0.18 -9.47 -0.48
CA MET A 60 0.97 -8.24 -0.37
C MET A 60 2.04 -8.16 -1.48
N LYS A 61 2.61 -9.29 -1.90
CA LYS A 61 3.56 -9.34 -3.01
C LYS A 61 2.97 -8.85 -4.33
N MET A 62 1.66 -8.99 -4.55
CA MET A 62 0.99 -8.48 -5.76
C MET A 62 1.08 -6.95 -5.86
N ALA A 63 1.38 -6.23 -4.77
CA ALA A 63 1.60 -4.79 -4.80
C ALA A 63 2.76 -4.35 -5.72
N PHE A 64 3.73 -5.23 -5.95
CA PHE A 64 4.87 -4.98 -6.84
C PHE A 64 4.48 -4.98 -8.33
N ASP A 65 3.31 -5.52 -8.69
CA ASP A 65 2.80 -5.53 -10.06
C ASP A 65 2.08 -4.22 -10.43
N HIS A 66 2.02 -3.26 -9.49
CA HIS A 66 1.38 -1.96 -9.67
C HIS A 66 2.37 -0.80 -9.54
N PRO A 67 2.08 0.37 -10.14
CA PRO A 67 2.91 1.56 -9.95
C PRO A 67 3.01 1.98 -8.49
N VAL A 68 4.16 2.57 -8.12
CA VAL A 68 4.36 3.14 -6.78
C VAL A 68 3.58 4.44 -6.66
N LEU A 69 2.84 4.59 -5.57
CA LEU A 69 2.10 5.81 -5.29
C LEU A 69 2.87 6.73 -4.33
N ASP A 70 2.67 8.03 -4.45
CA ASP A 70 3.14 9.00 -3.46
C ASP A 70 2.16 9.07 -2.29
N TYR A 71 2.64 8.88 -1.06
CA TYR A 71 1.80 8.82 0.15
C TYR A 71 1.04 10.11 0.40
N GLU A 72 1.55 11.28 -0.01
CA GLU A 72 0.88 12.55 0.28
C GLU A 72 -0.25 12.85 -0.71
N THR A 73 -0.22 12.22 -1.90
CA THR A 73 -1.12 12.58 -3.00
C THR A 73 -1.93 11.43 -3.58
N GLY A 74 -1.56 10.18 -3.30
CA GLY A 74 -2.17 8.98 -3.90
C GLY A 74 -1.89 8.81 -5.39
N LYS A 75 -0.99 9.60 -5.99
CA LYS A 75 -0.67 9.57 -7.43
C LYS A 75 0.56 8.73 -7.73
N ASP A 76 0.67 8.23 -8.95
CA ASP A 76 1.87 7.53 -9.42
C ASP A 76 3.09 8.46 -9.35
N VAL A 77 4.20 7.96 -8.79
CA VAL A 77 5.44 8.73 -8.67
C VAL A 77 6.15 8.94 -10.02
N ASN A 78 5.81 8.15 -11.04
CA ASN A 78 6.43 8.19 -12.37
C ASN A 78 5.53 8.80 -13.46
N SER A 79 4.32 9.28 -13.12
CA SER A 79 3.38 9.89 -14.08
C SER A 79 3.65 11.36 -14.38
#